data_AF-A0A9W8YXV1-F1
#
_entry.id   AF-A0A9W8YXV1-F1
#
_cell.length_a   1.000
_cell.length_b   1.000
_cell.length_c   1.000
_cell.angle_alpha   90.00
_cell.angle_beta   90.00
_cell.angle_gamma   90.00
#
_symmetry.space_group_name_H-M   'P 1'
#
loop_
_entity.id
_entity.type
_entity.pdbx_description
1 polymer ?
#
loop_
_entity_poly.entity_id
_entity_poly.type
_entity_poly.pdbx_seq_one_letter_code
_entity_poly.pdbx_strand_id
1 'polypeptide(L)'
;MQFGKYFSLAALAAPLATAAAVDMSPRDEGLSISWATAYLNETLNIADYGCGTAVKGTALQDYTKFVDVLGKYTALIATPWAAADKSACGQCVAVSYTTTSGLKRTVYAVTVDATGGYFNLDKAGFAGLDGYDGFAAGTLVGSAVTVPLEKCLRAA
;
A
#
# COMPACT_ATOMS: atom_id res chain seq x y z
N MET A 1 -63.90 -28.29 -26.81
CA MET A 1 -63.11 -27.12 -27.23
C MET A 1 -62.88 -26.26 -25.99
N GLN A 2 -61.67 -26.27 -25.42
CA GLN A 2 -61.28 -25.26 -24.43
C GLN A 2 -59.75 -25.16 -24.38
N PHE A 3 -59.32 -23.90 -24.26
CA PHE A 3 -58.05 -23.35 -24.70
C PHE A 3 -56.89 -23.60 -23.72
N GLY A 4 -55.68 -23.45 -24.28
CA GLY A 4 -54.40 -23.75 -23.69
C GLY A 4 -54.00 -22.91 -22.48
N LYS A 5 -53.05 -23.46 -21.71
CA LYS A 5 -52.28 -22.74 -20.69
C LYS A 5 -50.85 -22.60 -21.21
N TYR A 6 -50.50 -21.39 -21.63
CA TYR A 6 -49.13 -21.01 -21.95
C TYR A 6 -48.34 -20.85 -20.66
N PHE A 7 -47.32 -21.68 -20.48
CA PHE A 7 -46.33 -21.56 -19.42
C PHE A 7 -45.31 -20.49 -19.85
N SER A 8 -45.36 -19.31 -19.21
CA SER A 8 -44.31 -18.30 -19.37
C SER A 8 -43.13 -18.64 -18.47
N LEU A 9 -42.02 -19.03 -19.09
CA LEU A 9 -40.70 -19.10 -18.45
C LEU A 9 -40.15 -17.67 -18.33
N ALA A 10 -40.19 -17.11 -17.12
CA ALA A 10 -39.45 -15.89 -16.80
C ALA A 10 -37.95 -16.23 -16.72
N ALA A 11 -37.20 -15.83 -17.74
CA ALA A 11 -35.75 -15.93 -17.75
C ALA A 11 -35.16 -14.90 -16.76
N LEU A 12 -34.64 -15.38 -15.64
CA LEU A 12 -33.82 -14.59 -14.71
C LEU A 12 -32.49 -14.25 -15.39
N ALA A 13 -32.40 -13.05 -15.97
CA ALA A 13 -31.13 -12.48 -16.41
C ALA A 13 -30.30 -12.13 -15.16
N ALA A 14 -29.32 -12.96 -14.84
CA ALA A 14 -28.33 -12.64 -13.82
C ALA A 14 -27.46 -11.46 -14.31
N PRO A 15 -27.24 -10.41 -13.49
CA PRO A 15 -26.31 -9.36 -13.85
C PRO A 15 -24.89 -9.94 -13.88
N LEU A 16 -24.24 -9.86 -15.04
CA LEU A 16 -22.81 -10.06 -15.19
C LEU A 16 -22.10 -8.98 -14.37
N ALA A 17 -21.63 -9.33 -13.18
CA ALA A 17 -20.75 -8.48 -12.40
C ALA A 17 -19.43 -8.33 -13.18
N THR A 18 -19.27 -7.21 -13.88
CA THR A 18 -18.00 -6.80 -14.45
C THR A 18 -17.04 -6.56 -13.30
N ALA A 19 -16.16 -7.52 -13.03
CA ALA A 19 -15.02 -7.28 -12.14
C ALA A 19 -14.21 -6.15 -12.78
N ALA A 20 -14.28 -4.96 -12.18
CA ALA A 20 -13.40 -3.87 -12.56
C ALA A 20 -11.97 -4.40 -12.43
N ALA A 21 -11.25 -4.47 -13.55
CA ALA A 21 -9.84 -4.76 -13.54
C ALA A 21 -9.18 -3.67 -12.69
N VAL A 22 -8.75 -4.04 -11.50
CA VAL A 22 -7.92 -3.18 -10.65
C VAL A 22 -6.64 -2.99 -11.45
N ASP A 23 -6.45 -1.79 -11.99
CA ASP A 23 -5.26 -1.40 -12.73
C ASP A 23 -4.07 -1.53 -11.79
N MET A 24 -3.38 -2.66 -11.88
CA MET A 24 -2.14 -2.88 -11.16
C MET A 24 -1.09 -2.03 -11.87
N SER A 25 -0.74 -0.90 -11.25
CA SER A 25 0.35 -0.04 -11.71
C SER A 25 1.63 -0.86 -11.98
N PRO A 26 2.52 -0.36 -12.86
CA PRO A 26 3.75 -1.05 -13.19
C PRO A 26 4.54 -1.41 -11.93
N ARG A 27 5.11 -2.61 -11.95
CA ARG A 27 6.01 -3.11 -10.92
C ARG A 27 7.40 -2.54 -11.17
N ASP A 28 7.91 -1.78 -10.21
CA ASP A 28 9.30 -1.32 -10.23
C ASP A 28 10.20 -2.40 -9.62
N GLU A 29 11.35 -2.67 -10.26
CA GLU A 29 12.35 -3.66 -9.83
C GLU A 29 13.72 -3.01 -9.62
N GLY A 30 14.60 -3.65 -8.85
CA GLY A 30 15.93 -3.12 -8.54
C GLY A 30 15.91 -1.92 -7.60
N LEU A 31 14.82 -1.74 -6.84
CA LEU A 31 14.62 -0.59 -5.97
C LEU A 31 15.45 -0.68 -4.70
N SER A 32 16.04 0.45 -4.31
CA SER A 32 16.71 0.61 -3.03
C SER A 32 15.68 0.82 -1.91
N ILE A 33 15.59 -0.14 -0.99
CA ILE A 33 14.65 -0.14 0.15
C ILE A 33 15.46 0.01 1.44
N SER A 34 15.03 0.92 2.30
CA SER A 34 15.61 1.17 3.60
C SER A 34 14.49 1.46 4.61
N TRP A 35 14.83 2.00 5.77
CA TRP A 35 13.88 2.50 6.74
C TRP A 35 14.31 3.88 7.26
N ALA A 36 13.35 4.69 7.72
CA ALA A 36 13.63 6.03 8.22
C ALA A 36 13.46 6.12 9.74
N THR A 37 14.48 6.63 10.43
CA THR A 37 14.47 6.85 11.89
C THR A 37 13.40 7.86 12.33
N ALA A 38 13.01 8.78 11.44
CA ALA A 38 11.92 9.72 11.67
C ALA A 38 10.61 9.00 12.09
N TYR A 39 10.34 7.82 11.53
CA TYR A 39 9.15 7.04 11.82
C TYR A 39 9.17 6.31 13.17
N LEU A 40 10.29 6.38 13.93
CA LEU A 40 10.28 5.97 15.33
C LEU A 40 9.43 6.89 16.20
N ASN A 41 9.25 8.14 15.78
CA ASN A 41 8.39 9.08 16.47
C ASN A 41 7.04 9.18 15.75
N GLU A 42 6.13 8.28 16.13
CA GLU A 42 4.79 8.19 15.55
C GLU A 42 3.90 9.42 15.87
N THR A 43 4.34 10.30 16.79
CA THR A 43 3.58 11.50 17.17
C THR A 43 3.77 12.70 16.24
N LEU A 44 4.69 12.59 15.26
CA LEU A 44 4.97 13.64 14.28
C LEU A 44 3.80 13.82 13.32
N ASN A 45 3.65 15.06 12.83
CA ASN A 45 2.57 15.40 11.90
C ASN A 45 2.95 15.03 10.47
N ILE A 46 2.01 14.44 9.74
CA ILE A 46 2.15 14.14 8.30
C ILE A 46 2.36 15.43 7.50
N ALA A 47 1.78 16.54 7.97
CA ALA A 47 1.91 17.89 7.39
C ALA A 47 3.38 18.35 7.22
N ASP A 48 4.29 17.85 8.07
CA ASP A 48 5.70 18.24 8.06
C ASP A 48 6.54 17.44 7.03
N TYR A 49 5.91 16.52 6.31
CA TYR A 49 6.55 15.57 5.39
C TYR A 49 6.04 15.73 3.95
N GLY A 50 6.61 14.95 3.05
CA GLY A 50 6.33 15.00 1.62
C GLY A 50 4.87 14.73 1.22
N CYS A 51 4.05 14.13 2.08
CA CYS A 51 2.61 13.99 1.87
C CYS A 51 1.77 14.96 2.70
N GLY A 52 2.36 15.99 3.29
CA GLY A 52 1.65 16.96 4.12
C GLY A 52 0.56 17.74 3.40
N THR A 53 0.66 17.89 2.08
CA THR A 53 -0.36 18.47 1.21
C THR A 53 -1.03 17.40 0.34
N ALA A 54 -1.25 16.19 0.89
CA ALA A 54 -1.85 15.09 0.15
C ALA A 54 -3.16 15.52 -0.52
N VAL A 55 -3.38 14.98 -1.72
CA VAL A 55 -4.53 15.34 -2.56
C VAL A 55 -5.82 14.97 -1.81
N LYS A 56 -6.84 15.84 -1.90
CA LYS A 56 -8.20 15.51 -1.42
C LYS A 56 -8.68 14.22 -2.08
N GLY A 57 -9.30 13.33 -1.31
CA GLY A 57 -9.74 12.01 -1.73
C GLY A 57 -8.71 10.90 -1.54
N THR A 58 -7.53 11.20 -1.00
CA THR A 58 -6.55 10.17 -0.61
C THR A 58 -6.87 9.60 0.77
N ALA A 59 -6.32 8.42 1.06
CA ALA A 59 -6.44 7.79 2.37
C ALA A 59 -5.85 8.62 3.52
N LEU A 60 -5.02 9.63 3.22
CA LEU A 60 -4.34 10.46 4.21
C LEU A 60 -5.06 11.75 4.59
N GLN A 61 -6.09 12.14 3.83
CA GLN A 61 -6.75 13.43 4.03
C GLN A 61 -7.32 13.61 5.46
N ASP A 62 -7.63 12.51 6.14
CA ASP A 62 -8.27 12.48 7.45
C ASP A 62 -7.29 12.20 8.60
N TYR A 63 -5.98 12.08 8.31
CA TYR A 63 -4.94 11.78 9.30
C TYR A 63 -4.04 12.98 9.55
N THR A 64 -3.78 13.29 10.81
CA THR A 64 -2.85 14.36 11.19
C THR A 64 -1.48 13.82 11.53
N LYS A 65 -1.41 12.67 12.22
CA LYS A 65 -0.17 12.09 12.73
C LYS A 65 0.09 10.69 12.18
N PHE A 66 1.35 10.28 12.20
CA PHE A 66 1.74 8.92 11.82
C PHE A 66 1.05 7.85 12.67
N VAL A 67 0.87 8.09 13.97
CA VAL A 67 0.16 7.18 14.88
C VAL A 67 -1.28 6.93 14.45
N ASP A 68 -1.97 7.93 13.87
CA ASP A 68 -3.36 7.76 13.43
C ASP A 68 -3.44 6.81 12.23
N VAL A 69 -2.46 6.91 11.31
CA VAL A 69 -2.31 6.01 10.17
C VAL A 69 -1.99 4.60 10.66
N LEU A 70 -1.05 4.47 11.60
CA LEU A 70 -0.68 3.18 12.21
C LEU A 70 -1.82 2.57 13.04
N GLY A 71 -2.79 3.36 13.50
CA GLY A 71 -4.01 2.84 14.12
C GLY A 71 -4.86 2.00 13.16
N LYS A 72 -4.76 2.23 11.85
CA LYS A 72 -5.54 1.53 10.81
C LYS A 72 -4.70 0.63 9.91
N TYR A 73 -3.47 1.02 9.61
CA TYR A 73 -2.63 0.35 8.61
C TYR A 73 -1.39 -0.30 9.23
N THR A 74 -0.86 -1.31 8.54
CA THR A 74 0.22 -2.18 9.04
C THR A 74 1.56 -1.47 9.16
N ALA A 75 1.91 -0.61 8.19
CA ALA A 75 3.20 0.07 8.13
C ALA A 75 3.10 1.36 7.31
N LEU A 76 4.12 2.21 7.48
CA LEU A 76 4.31 3.47 6.76
C LEU A 76 5.47 3.37 5.78
N ILE A 77 5.42 4.17 4.69
CA ILE A 77 6.50 4.26 3.72
C ILE A 77 6.66 5.66 3.14
N ALA A 78 7.91 6.10 2.95
CA ALA A 78 8.23 7.19 2.02
C ALA A 78 8.56 6.60 0.66
N THR A 79 8.01 7.15 -0.43
CA THR A 79 8.30 6.66 -1.78
C THR A 79 8.82 7.76 -2.71
N PRO A 80 9.65 7.42 -3.72
CA PRO A 80 9.95 8.32 -4.83
C PRO A 80 8.73 8.64 -5.69
N TRP A 81 7.74 7.76 -5.69
CA TRP A 81 6.47 8.01 -6.37
C TRP A 81 5.77 9.24 -5.82
N ALA A 82 5.70 9.40 -4.50
CA ALA A 82 5.14 10.62 -3.88
C ALA A 82 6.01 11.87 -4.07
N ALA A 83 7.28 11.71 -4.43
CA ALA A 83 8.12 12.84 -4.84
C ALA A 83 7.80 13.29 -6.27
N ALA A 84 7.53 12.34 -7.17
CA ALA A 84 7.18 12.60 -8.57
C ALA A 84 5.72 13.03 -8.76
N ASP A 85 4.79 12.40 -8.04
CA ASP A 85 3.35 12.64 -8.11
C ASP A 85 2.69 12.50 -6.73
N LYS A 86 2.07 13.59 -6.25
CA LYS A 86 1.36 13.60 -4.96
C LYS A 86 0.11 12.74 -4.93
N SER A 87 -0.38 12.25 -6.06
CA SER A 87 -1.44 11.24 -6.12
C SER A 87 -1.02 9.88 -5.50
N ALA A 88 0.29 9.63 -5.37
CA ALA A 88 0.83 8.45 -4.70
C ALA A 88 0.68 8.50 -3.16
N CYS A 89 0.46 9.68 -2.58
CA CYS A 89 0.22 9.82 -1.14
C CYS A 89 -1.07 9.10 -0.73
N GLY A 90 -0.98 8.27 0.31
CA GLY A 90 -2.08 7.43 0.79
C GLY A 90 -2.32 6.16 -0.02
N GLN A 91 -1.54 5.87 -1.06
CA GLN A 91 -1.59 4.58 -1.73
C GLN A 91 -0.96 3.48 -0.88
N CYS A 92 -1.50 2.27 -0.98
CA CYS A 92 -0.91 1.08 -0.41
C CYS A 92 0.14 0.50 -1.37
N VAL A 93 1.32 0.23 -0.85
CA VAL A 93 2.46 -0.27 -1.61
C VAL A 93 2.85 -1.65 -1.08
N ALA A 94 2.87 -2.63 -1.98
CA ALA A 94 3.46 -3.92 -1.71
C ALA A 94 4.95 -3.88 -2.05
N VAL A 95 5.80 -3.88 -1.04
CA VAL A 95 7.26 -3.95 -1.20
C VAL A 95 7.68 -5.40 -1.04
N SER A 96 8.51 -5.91 -1.94
CA SER A 96 8.99 -7.29 -1.90
C SER A 96 10.51 -7.38 -1.99
N TYR A 97 11.08 -8.27 -1.19
CA TYR A 97 12.50 -8.58 -1.14
C TYR A 97 12.70 -10.11 -1.14
N THR A 98 13.76 -10.59 -1.79
CA THR A 98 14.17 -11.99 -1.72
C THR A 98 15.45 -12.07 -0.89
N THR A 99 15.39 -12.76 0.25
CA THR A 99 16.54 -12.92 1.14
C THR A 99 17.68 -13.67 0.45
N THR A 100 18.87 -13.61 1.02
CA THR A 100 20.03 -14.41 0.56
C THR A 100 19.76 -15.92 0.60
N SER A 101 18.83 -16.38 1.44
CA SER A 101 18.38 -17.78 1.49
C SER A 101 17.30 -18.12 0.46
N GLY A 102 16.94 -17.19 -0.44
CA GLY A 102 15.92 -17.38 -1.47
C GLY A 102 14.48 -17.22 -0.99
N LEU A 103 14.25 -16.80 0.27
CA LEU A 103 12.91 -16.60 0.79
C LEU A 103 12.35 -15.27 0.29
N LYS A 104 11.23 -15.31 -0.43
CA LYS A 104 10.51 -14.10 -0.84
C LYS A 104 9.65 -13.59 0.31
N ARG A 105 9.82 -12.32 0.65
CA ARG A 105 9.06 -11.59 1.66
C ARG A 105 8.37 -10.40 1.02
N THR A 106 7.17 -10.09 1.50
CA THR A 106 6.37 -8.96 1.04
C THR A 106 5.77 -8.26 2.24
N VAL A 107 5.85 -6.94 2.26
CA VAL A 107 5.18 -6.09 3.25
C VAL A 107 4.29 -5.08 2.56
N TYR A 108 3.24 -4.67 3.25
CA TYR A 108 2.27 -3.70 2.78
C TYR A 108 2.38 -2.45 3.64
N ALA A 109 2.59 -1.29 3.01
CA ALA A 109 2.76 -0.02 3.70
C ALA A 109 2.02 1.11 2.99
N VAL A 110 1.49 2.06 3.75
CA VAL A 110 0.83 3.25 3.20
C VAL A 110 1.84 4.37 3.00
N THR A 111 1.82 4.97 1.81
CA THR A 111 2.73 6.07 1.47
C THR A 111 2.35 7.33 2.23
N VAL A 112 3.18 7.76 3.19
CA VAL A 112 2.95 8.94 4.06
C VAL A 112 3.98 10.05 3.89
N ASP A 113 4.96 9.84 3.03
CA ASP A 113 6.04 10.78 2.77
C ASP A 113 6.60 10.60 1.36
N ALA A 114 7.38 11.57 0.91
CA ALA A 114 8.10 11.58 -0.35
C ALA A 114 9.61 11.58 -0.11
N THR A 115 10.37 10.90 -0.97
CA THR A 115 11.83 10.79 -0.84
C THR A 115 12.47 10.72 -2.22
N GLY A 116 13.70 11.22 -2.35
CA GLY A 116 14.34 11.43 -3.65
C GLY A 116 14.93 10.20 -4.35
N GLY A 117 14.86 9.00 -3.76
CA GLY A 117 15.46 7.82 -4.41
C GLY A 117 15.40 6.47 -3.67
N TYR A 118 14.86 6.45 -2.45
CA TYR A 118 14.74 5.22 -1.66
C TYR A 118 13.29 4.94 -1.32
N PHE A 119 12.93 3.69 -1.12
CA PHE A 119 11.70 3.34 -0.43
C PHE A 119 12.03 3.20 1.04
N ASN A 120 11.63 4.18 1.86
CA ASN A 120 11.95 4.18 3.29
C ASN A 120 10.74 3.72 4.08
N LEU A 121 10.77 2.50 4.60
CA LEU A 121 9.73 1.96 5.47
C LEU A 121 9.87 2.50 6.90
N ASP A 122 8.83 2.34 7.71
CA ASP A 122 9.00 2.32 9.16
C ASP A 122 9.76 1.08 9.62
N LYS A 123 10.13 1.05 10.90
CA LYS A 123 10.90 -0.06 11.48
C LYS A 123 10.16 -1.40 11.35
N ALA A 124 8.85 -1.42 11.56
CA ALA A 124 8.06 -2.66 11.53
C ALA A 124 7.96 -3.24 10.12
N GLY A 125 7.69 -2.39 9.12
CA GLY A 125 7.66 -2.76 7.71
C GLY A 125 9.01 -3.26 7.22
N PHE A 126 10.11 -2.60 7.61
CA PHE A 126 11.44 -3.06 7.22
C PHE A 126 11.83 -4.39 7.88
N ALA A 127 11.55 -4.57 9.17
CA ALA A 127 11.79 -5.83 9.88
C ALA A 127 11.00 -6.99 9.23
N GLY A 128 9.78 -6.73 8.75
CA GLY A 128 9.00 -7.73 7.99
C GLY A 128 9.69 -8.19 6.69
N LEU A 129 10.46 -7.32 6.04
CA LEU A 129 11.20 -7.63 4.81
C LEU A 129 12.52 -8.36 5.06
N ASP A 130 13.36 -7.89 5.97
CA ASP A 130 14.69 -8.50 6.19
C ASP A 130 14.57 -9.78 7.03
N GLY A 131 13.54 -9.87 7.88
CA GLY A 131 13.34 -11.00 8.77
C GLY A 131 14.23 -11.03 10.00
N TYR A 132 14.94 -9.94 10.22
CA TYR A 132 15.68 -9.67 11.43
C TYR A 132 15.12 -8.40 12.06
N ASP A 133 14.91 -8.42 13.38
CA ASP A 133 14.70 -7.21 14.18
C ASP A 133 15.98 -6.37 14.32
N GLY A 134 17.09 -6.89 13.78
CA GLY A 134 18.42 -6.33 13.84
C GLY A 134 18.63 -5.18 12.86
N PHE A 135 19.07 -4.05 13.41
CA PHE A 135 19.54 -2.88 12.67
C PHE A 135 20.86 -3.20 11.97
N ALA A 136 20.84 -3.89 10.84
CA ALA A 136 21.91 -3.74 9.86
C ALA A 136 21.50 -2.57 8.99
N ALA A 137 22.04 -1.37 9.28
CA ALA A 137 21.90 -0.21 8.40
C ALA A 137 22.33 -0.63 6.99
N GLY A 138 21.35 -0.78 6.09
CA GLY A 138 21.57 -1.41 4.81
C GLY A 138 20.41 -1.15 3.89
N THR A 139 20.74 -0.97 2.62
CA THR A 139 19.76 -0.85 1.55
C THR A 139 19.51 -2.25 1.01
N LEU A 140 18.27 -2.73 1.09
CA LEU A 140 17.84 -3.94 0.38
C LEU A 140 17.56 -3.56 -1.08
N VAL A 141 17.81 -4.50 -1.99
CA VAL A 141 17.40 -4.36 -3.39
C VAL A 141 16.17 -5.22 -3.62
N GLY A 142 15.05 -4.61 -3.99
CA GLY A 142 13.77 -5.30 -4.12
C GLY A 142 12.88 -4.75 -5.22
N SER A 143 11.58 -4.93 -5.04
CA SER A 143 10.54 -4.46 -5.97
C SER A 143 9.37 -3.86 -5.22
N ALA A 144 8.63 -2.98 -5.87
CA ALA A 144 7.43 -2.36 -5.30
C ALA A 144 6.32 -2.27 -6.34
N VAL A 145 5.07 -2.36 -5.89
CA VAL A 145 3.90 -2.14 -6.74
C VAL A 145 2.77 -1.53 -5.89
N THR A 146 2.01 -0.59 -6.46
CA THR A 146 0.78 -0.10 -5.83
C THR A 146 -0.28 -1.21 -5.86
N VAL A 147 -0.92 -1.43 -4.72
CA VAL A 147 -1.98 -2.44 -4.55
C VAL A 147 -3.22 -1.80 -3.93
N PRO A 148 -4.38 -2.49 -3.96
CA PRO A 148 -5.58 -1.99 -3.31
C PRO A 148 -5.36 -1.68 -1.82
N LEU A 149 -5.95 -0.58 -1.34
CA LEU A 149 -5.70 -0.04 0.00
C LEU A 149 -6.00 -1.04 1.12
N GLU A 150 -6.98 -1.92 0.92
CA GLU A 150 -7.36 -2.97 1.86
C GLU A 150 -6.22 -3.94 2.20
N LYS A 151 -5.20 -4.08 1.34
CA LYS A 151 -4.03 -4.91 1.62
C LYS A 151 -3.14 -4.35 2.73
N CYS A 152 -3.21 -3.05 2.97
CA CYS A 152 -2.45 -2.38 4.03
C CYS A 152 -3.21 -2.34 5.37
N LEU A 153 -4.47 -2.77 5.43
CA LEU A 153 -5.23 -2.74 6.67
C LEU A 153 -4.61 -3.70 7.69
N ARG A 154 -4.57 -3.27 8.96
CA ARG A 154 -4.28 -4.20 10.06
C ARG A 154 -5.36 -5.28 10.12
N ALA A 155 -4.96 -6.50 10.42
CA ALA A 155 -5.91 -7.54 10.79
C ALA A 155 -6.67 -7.08 12.05
N ALA A 156 -8.00 -7.19 12.01
CA ALA A 156 -8.89 -6.84 13.12
C ALA A 156 -8.84 -7.89 14.24
#